data_AF-A0A0L6JEN0-F1
#
_entry.id   AF-A0A0L6JEN0-F1
#
_cell.length_a   1.000
_cell.length_b   1.000
_cell.length_c   1.000
_cell.angle_alpha   90.00
_cell.angle_beta   90.00
_cell.angle_gamma   90.00
#
_symmetry.space_group_name_H-M   'P 1'
#
loop_
_entity.id
_entity.type
_entity.pdbx_description
1 polymer ?
#
loop_
_entity_poly.entity_id
_entity_poly.type
_entity_poly.pdbx_seq_one_letter_code
_entity_poly.pdbx_strand_id
1 'polypeptide(L)'
;MTAVAFDTLKFARALRDKAKLSPEQAEGLADALVDVFDGNLATKADIHDVQANIQLVRSEVESLKVQTRADIEALRLTTKADVEAVEGAIAAAKVETVRWLVGAIGFQTLAVLGVVVALTRTLH
;
A
#
# COMPACT_ATOMS: atom_id res chain seq x y z
N MET A 1 26.72 -26.21 -6.85
CA MET A 1 26.08 -26.57 -8.14
C MET A 1 26.35 -28.03 -8.43
N THR A 2 25.34 -28.89 -8.36
CA THR A 2 25.42 -30.21 -9.02
C THR A 2 24.69 -30.08 -10.34
N ALA A 3 25.36 -29.46 -11.32
CA ALA A 3 24.98 -29.62 -12.71
C ALA A 3 25.10 -31.12 -13.01
N VAL A 4 24.08 -31.70 -13.66
CA VAL A 4 24.22 -33.05 -14.19
C VAL A 4 25.30 -32.96 -15.26
N ALA A 5 26.49 -33.49 -14.97
CA ALA A 5 27.58 -33.49 -15.94
C ALA A 5 27.13 -34.29 -17.16
N PHE A 6 26.89 -33.60 -18.28
CA PHE A 6 26.61 -34.25 -19.55
C PHE A 6 27.93 -34.85 -20.07
N ASP A 7 28.00 -36.17 -20.09
CA ASP A 7 29.18 -36.89 -20.59
C ASP A 7 29.13 -36.95 -22.12
N THR A 8 29.65 -35.90 -22.75
CA THR A 8 29.70 -35.71 -24.20
C THR A 8 30.35 -36.89 -24.92
N LEU A 9 31.41 -37.47 -24.33
CA LEU A 9 32.15 -38.59 -24.92
C LEU A 9 31.33 -39.88 -24.87
N LYS A 10 30.67 -40.17 -23.74
CA LYS A 10 29.77 -41.32 -23.62
C LYS A 10 28.56 -41.17 -24.54
N PHE A 11 28.05 -39.96 -24.74
CA PHE A 11 26.96 -39.68 -25.67
C PHE A 11 27.38 -39.90 -27.12
N ALA A 12 28.51 -39.34 -27.56
CA ALA A 12 29.06 -39.56 -28.91
C ALA A 12 29.33 -41.05 -29.19
N ARG A 13 29.90 -41.78 -28.22
CA ARG A 13 30.09 -43.24 -28.33
C ARG A 13 28.77 -43.98 -28.48
N ALA A 14 27.74 -43.60 -27.71
CA ALA A 14 26.42 -44.21 -27.84
C ALA A 14 25.79 -43.94 -29.21
N LEU A 15 25.93 -42.73 -29.76
CA LEU A 15 25.47 -42.37 -31.09
C LEU A 15 26.16 -43.20 -32.19
N ARG A 16 27.48 -43.36 -32.11
CA ARG A 16 28.22 -44.21 -33.04
C ARG A 16 27.86 -45.69 -32.90
N ASP A 17 27.88 -46.21 -31.69
CA ASP A 17 27.81 -47.65 -31.46
C ASP A 17 26.37 -48.19 -31.56
N LYS A 18 25.38 -47.41 -31.11
CA LYS A 18 23.96 -47.80 -31.09
C LYS A 18 23.16 -47.22 -32.26
N ALA A 19 23.38 -45.96 -32.60
CA ALA A 19 22.67 -45.29 -33.70
C ALA A 19 23.40 -45.37 -35.05
N LYS A 20 24.61 -45.96 -35.08
CA LYS A 20 25.43 -46.17 -36.30
C LYS A 20 25.76 -44.89 -37.06
N LEU A 21 25.80 -43.76 -36.37
CA LEU A 21 26.26 -42.49 -36.94
C LEU A 21 27.77 -42.53 -37.22
N SER A 22 28.23 -41.76 -38.21
CA SER A 22 29.67 -41.58 -38.45
C SER A 22 30.33 -40.89 -37.24
N PRO A 23 31.65 -41.04 -37.05
CA PRO A 23 32.38 -40.33 -36.00
C PRO A 23 32.10 -38.82 -36.02
N GLU A 24 32.13 -38.20 -37.20
CA GLU A 24 31.93 -36.77 -37.39
C GLU A 24 30.49 -36.34 -37.02
N GLN A 25 29.50 -37.15 -37.37
CA GLN A 25 28.09 -36.89 -37.02
C GLN A 25 27.84 -37.04 -35.52
N ALA A 26 28.44 -38.05 -34.90
CA ALA A 26 28.28 -38.31 -33.47
C ALA A 26 28.94 -37.22 -32.61
N GLU A 27 30.12 -36.77 -33.02
CA GLU A 27 30.84 -35.68 -32.36
C GLU A 27 30.11 -34.35 -32.58
N GLY A 28 29.75 -34.00 -33.82
CA GLY A 28 29.02 -32.75 -34.10
C GLY A 28 27.67 -32.64 -33.37
N LEU A 29 26.94 -33.75 -33.22
CA LEU A 29 25.68 -33.75 -32.48
C LEU A 29 25.89 -33.65 -30.96
N ALA A 30 26.94 -34.27 -30.43
CA ALA A 30 27.28 -34.19 -29.03
C ALA A 30 27.73 -32.77 -28.64
N ASP A 31 28.52 -32.12 -29.50
CA ASP A 31 29.02 -30.76 -29.32
C ASP A 31 27.87 -29.74 -29.35
N ALA A 32 26.97 -29.86 -30.34
CA ALA A 32 25.78 -29.01 -30.43
C ALA A 32 24.85 -29.14 -29.20
N LEU A 33 24.82 -30.31 -28.55
CA LEU A 33 24.01 -30.52 -27.33
C LEU A 33 24.64 -29.86 -26.10
N VAL A 34 25.97 -29.79 -26.02
CA VAL A 34 26.69 -29.12 -24.92
C VAL A 34 26.39 -27.63 -24.93
N ASP A 35 26.46 -26.98 -26.10
CA ASP A 35 26.14 -25.56 -26.26
C ASP A 35 24.72 -25.21 -25.78
N VAL A 36 23.75 -26.12 -25.96
CA VAL A 36 22.37 -25.94 -25.47
C VAL A 36 22.30 -26.00 -23.94
N PHE A 37 23.13 -26.83 -23.30
CA PHE A 37 23.13 -27.03 -21.86
C PHE A 37 23.97 -26.03 -21.07
N ASP A 38 24.99 -25.42 -21.68
CA ASP A 38 25.97 -24.59 -20.96
C ASP A 38 25.47 -23.17 -20.63
N GLY A 39 24.45 -22.67 -21.35
CA GLY A 39 24.05 -21.25 -21.23
C GLY A 39 22.62 -20.95 -20.79
N ASN A 40 21.66 -21.87 -20.96
CA ASN A 40 20.24 -21.49 -20.98
C ASN A 40 19.32 -22.29 -20.03
N LEU A 41 19.87 -23.18 -19.21
CA LEU A 41 19.05 -23.97 -18.29
C LEU A 41 19.08 -23.43 -16.87
N ALA A 42 17.90 -23.06 -16.36
CA ALA A 42 17.70 -22.88 -14.93
C ALA A 42 17.98 -24.19 -14.19
N THR A 43 18.84 -24.13 -13.20
CA THR A 43 19.17 -25.24 -12.31
C THR A 43 18.15 -25.37 -11.19
N LYS A 44 18.22 -26.47 -10.44
CA LYS A 44 17.41 -26.63 -9.21
C LYS A 44 17.72 -25.54 -8.18
N ALA A 45 18.96 -25.03 -8.14
CA ALA A 45 19.32 -23.94 -7.23
C ALA A 45 18.57 -22.66 -7.61
N ASP A 46 18.55 -22.31 -8.90
CA ASP A 46 17.80 -21.13 -9.40
C ASP A 46 16.31 -21.22 -9.06
N ILE A 47 15.72 -22.42 -9.19
CA ILE A 47 14.32 -22.66 -8.81
C ILE A 47 14.12 -22.48 -7.30
N HIS A 48 15.03 -22.98 -6.46
CA HIS A 48 14.94 -22.80 -5.01
C HIS A 48 15.10 -21.34 -4.59
N ASP A 49 15.99 -20.60 -5.25
CA ASP A 49 16.18 -19.17 -5.00
C ASP A 49 14.92 -18.37 -5.39
N VAL A 50 14.31 -18.68 -6.55
CA VAL A 50 13.03 -18.09 -6.95
C VAL A 50 11.92 -18.46 -5.96
N GLN A 51 11.86 -19.71 -5.49
CA GLN A 51 10.88 -20.12 -4.47
C GLN A 51 11.07 -19.35 -3.15
N ALA A 52 12.31 -19.16 -2.69
CA ALA A 52 12.61 -18.38 -1.51
C ALA A 52 12.17 -16.92 -1.67
N ASN A 53 12.48 -16.31 -2.81
CA ASN A 53 12.06 -14.95 -3.14
C ASN A 53 10.52 -14.82 -3.18
N ILE A 54 9.82 -15.80 -3.76
CA ILE A 54 8.35 -15.82 -3.77
C ILE A 54 7.78 -15.87 -2.34
N GLN A 55 8.38 -16.66 -1.45
CA GLN A 55 7.93 -16.72 -0.06
C GLN A 55 8.18 -15.41 0.70
N LEU A 56 9.33 -14.78 0.47
CA LEU A 56 9.65 -13.47 1.04
C LEU A 56 8.63 -12.41 0.57
N VAL A 57 8.42 -12.28 -0.73
CA VAL A 57 7.46 -11.32 -1.31
C VAL A 57 6.04 -11.59 -0.78
N ARG A 58 5.64 -12.85 -0.65
CA ARG A 58 4.33 -13.21 -0.06
C ARG A 58 4.22 -12.72 1.38
N SER A 59 5.27 -12.88 2.18
CA SER A 59 5.29 -12.42 3.57
C SER A 59 5.22 -10.89 3.67
N GLU A 60 5.95 -10.18 2.80
CA GLU A 60 5.94 -8.72 2.73
C GLU A 60 4.55 -8.19 2.33
N VAL A 61 3.89 -8.83 1.36
CA VAL A 61 2.53 -8.47 0.94
C VAL A 61 1.51 -8.64 2.06
N GLU A 62 1.55 -9.74 2.82
CA GLU A 62 0.64 -9.90 3.97
C GLU A 62 0.94 -8.89 5.09
N SER A 63 2.22 -8.58 5.33
CA SER A 63 2.60 -7.53 6.28
C SER A 63 2.04 -6.16 5.87
N LEU A 64 2.24 -5.77 4.60
CA LEU A 64 1.74 -4.50 4.05
C LEU A 64 0.21 -4.42 4.12
N LYS A 65 -0.49 -5.53 3.89
CA LYS A 65 -1.95 -5.60 3.98
C LYS A 65 -2.44 -5.40 5.41
N VAL A 66 -1.77 -5.99 6.41
CA VAL A 66 -2.09 -5.78 7.82
C VAL A 66 -1.84 -4.33 8.23
N GLN A 67 -0.67 -3.78 7.84
CA GLN A 67 -0.32 -2.39 8.12
C GLN A 67 -1.33 -1.42 7.50
N THR A 68 -1.66 -1.59 6.22
CA THR A 68 -2.63 -0.73 5.51
C THR A 68 -4.01 -0.77 6.19
N ARG A 69 -4.45 -1.93 6.69
CA ARG A 69 -5.72 -2.03 7.44
C ARG A 69 -5.65 -1.28 8.77
N ALA A 70 -4.53 -1.40 9.49
CA ALA A 70 -4.33 -0.66 10.74
C ALA A 70 -4.32 0.85 10.50
N ASP A 71 -3.64 1.31 9.45
CA ASP A 71 -3.56 2.73 9.08
C ASP A 71 -4.94 3.27 8.69
N ILE A 72 -5.73 2.51 7.93
CA ILE A 72 -7.11 2.89 7.58
C ILE A 72 -7.98 3.02 8.83
N GLU A 73 -7.88 2.09 9.79
CA GLU A 73 -8.67 2.16 11.03
C GLU A 73 -8.22 3.35 11.90
N ALA A 74 -6.92 3.61 12.00
CA ALA A 74 -6.39 4.76 12.71
C ALA A 74 -6.86 6.08 12.09
N LEU A 75 -6.86 6.20 10.76
CA LEU A 75 -7.39 7.37 10.05
C LEU A 75 -8.89 7.52 10.26
N ARG A 76 -9.65 6.42 10.25
CA ARG A 76 -11.10 6.43 10.50
C ARG A 76 -11.42 6.95 11.91
N LEU A 77 -10.68 6.48 12.92
CA LEU A 77 -10.85 6.92 14.30
C LEU A 77 -10.48 8.39 14.48
N THR A 78 -9.36 8.82 13.89
CA THR A 78 -8.90 10.22 13.95
C THR A 78 -9.93 11.14 13.28
N THR A 79 -10.39 10.78 12.08
CA THR A 79 -11.42 11.55 11.37
C THR A 79 -12.71 11.65 12.18
N LYS A 80 -13.13 10.55 12.84
CA LYS A 80 -14.33 10.57 13.69
C LYS A 80 -14.16 11.51 14.88
N ALA A 81 -13.00 11.46 15.55
CA ALA A 81 -12.69 12.36 16.66
C ALA A 81 -12.67 13.83 16.22
N ASP A 82 -12.09 14.13 15.05
CA ASP A 82 -12.07 15.48 14.49
C ASP A 82 -13.49 15.99 14.18
N VAL A 83 -14.37 15.13 13.64
CA VAL A 83 -15.78 15.48 13.42
C VAL A 83 -16.49 15.79 14.74
N GLU A 84 -16.36 14.93 15.75
CA GLU A 84 -16.95 15.15 17.08
C GLU A 84 -16.43 16.46 17.72
N ALA A 85 -15.13 16.76 17.56
CA ALA A 85 -14.53 18.00 18.04
C ALA A 85 -15.10 19.24 17.33
N VAL A 86 -15.25 19.19 16.00
CA VAL A 86 -15.84 20.27 15.21
C VAL A 86 -17.32 20.49 15.57
N GLU A 87 -18.09 19.42 15.73
CA GLU A 87 -19.49 19.52 16.17
C GLU A 87 -19.60 20.19 17.55
N GLY A 88 -18.74 19.81 18.49
CA GLY A 88 -18.64 20.43 19.81
C GLY A 88 -18.30 21.92 19.73
N ALA A 89 -17.31 22.29 18.92
CA ALA A 89 -16.93 23.69 18.71
C ALA A 89 -18.07 24.52 18.10
N ILE A 90 -18.82 23.95 17.14
CA ILE A 90 -19.99 24.60 16.54
C ILE A 90 -21.09 24.80 17.59
N ALA A 91 -21.36 23.80 18.44
CA ALA A 91 -22.35 23.92 19.50
C ALA A 91 -21.98 25.02 20.50
N ALA A 92 -20.72 25.08 20.92
CA ALA A 92 -20.20 26.13 21.79
C ALA A 92 -20.33 27.52 21.17
N ALA A 93 -19.94 27.68 19.90
CA ALA A 93 -20.05 28.94 19.17
C ALA A 93 -21.51 29.41 19.01
N LYS A 94 -22.45 28.47 18.78
CA LYS A 94 -23.89 28.77 18.74
C LYS A 94 -24.38 29.30 20.08
N VAL A 95 -24.00 28.65 21.20
CA VAL A 95 -24.36 29.10 22.55
C VAL A 95 -23.81 30.49 22.84
N GLU A 96 -22.55 30.74 22.50
CA GLU A 96 -21.94 32.06 22.67
C GLU A 96 -22.65 33.13 21.84
N THR A 97 -22.97 32.82 20.58
CA THR A 97 -23.72 33.72 19.69
C THR A 97 -25.09 34.07 20.28
N VAL A 98 -25.84 33.07 20.77
CA VAL A 98 -27.14 33.30 21.41
C VAL A 98 -27.00 34.14 22.68
N ARG A 99 -26.00 33.87 23.52
CA ARG A 99 -25.72 34.65 24.73
C ARG A 99 -25.49 36.12 24.41
N TRP A 100 -24.67 36.41 23.39
CA TRP A 100 -24.42 37.78 22.93
C TRP A 100 -25.68 38.44 22.37
N LEU A 101 -26.47 37.73 21.56
CA LEU A 101 -27.73 38.25 21.01
C LEU A 101 -28.72 38.63 22.12
N VAL A 102 -28.91 37.78 23.13
CA VAL A 102 -29.80 38.07 24.26
C VAL A 102 -29.32 39.30 25.03
N GLY A 103 -28.01 39.41 25.30
CA GLY A 103 -27.42 40.58 25.96
C GLY A 103 -27.62 41.87 25.16
N ALA A 104 -27.40 41.82 23.84
CA ALA A 104 -27.58 42.96 22.95
C ALA A 104 -29.04 43.42 22.87
N ILE A 105 -30.00 42.48 22.72
CA ILE A 105 -31.44 42.80 22.69
C ILE A 105 -31.89 43.42 24.02
N GLY A 106 -31.43 42.88 25.15
CA GLY A 106 -31.74 43.42 26.48
C GLY A 106 -31.22 44.85 26.63
N PHE A 107 -29.97 45.10 26.24
CA PHE A 107 -29.38 46.43 26.26
C PHE A 107 -30.11 47.42 25.34
N GLN A 108 -30.39 47.02 24.10
CA GLN A 108 -31.13 47.84 23.13
C GLN A 108 -32.52 48.22 23.67
N THR A 109 -33.23 47.29 24.30
CA THR A 109 -34.56 47.54 24.88
C THR A 109 -34.49 48.58 26.00
N LEU A 110 -33.51 48.46 26.91
CA LEU A 110 -33.29 49.43 27.98
C LEU A 110 -32.92 50.81 27.45
N ALA A 111 -32.06 50.88 26.42
CA ALA A 111 -31.67 52.12 25.78
C ALA A 111 -32.88 52.84 25.15
N VAL A 112 -33.72 52.12 24.40
CA VAL A 112 -34.95 52.68 23.80
C VAL A 112 -35.91 53.20 24.86
N LEU A 113 -36.16 52.44 25.93
CA LEU A 113 -37.01 52.89 27.05
C LEU A 113 -36.46 54.16 27.71
N GLY A 114 -35.15 54.22 27.94
CA GLY A 114 -34.49 55.40 28.49
C GLY A 114 -34.69 56.65 27.63
N VAL A 115 -34.55 56.52 26.31
CA VAL A 115 -34.80 57.61 25.35
C VAL A 115 -36.27 58.07 25.40
N VAL A 116 -37.22 57.14 25.40
CA VAL A 116 -38.66 57.48 25.47
C VAL A 116 -39.01 58.23 26.75
N VAL A 117 -38.52 57.78 27.90
CA VAL A 117 -38.75 58.47 29.19
C VAL A 117 -38.13 59.87 29.19
N ALA A 118 -36.91 60.01 28.66
CA ALA A 118 -36.25 61.32 28.56
C ALA A 118 -37.08 62.30 27.71
N LEU A 119 -37.56 61.86 26.53
CA LEU A 119 -38.40 62.67 25.65
C LEU A 119 -39.72 63.09 26.30
N THR A 120 -40.35 62.19 27.05
CA THR A 120 -41.63 62.48 27.72
C THR A 120 -41.46 63.53 28.82
N ARG A 121 -40.33 63.50 29.55
CA ARG A 121 -40.01 64.51 30.58
C ARG A 121 -39.67 65.89 30.00
N THR A 122 -39.14 65.96 28.79
CA THR A 122 -38.82 67.25 28.15
C THR A 122 -40.02 67.93 27.50
N LEU A 123 -41.12 67.21 27.29
CA LEU A 123 -42.34 67.70 26.63
C LEU A 123 -43.46 68.13 27.61
N HIS A 124 -43.30 67.86 28.91
CA HIS A 124 -44.17 68.30 30.00
C HIS A 124 -43.50 69.41 30.81
#